data_AF-A0A0S2KHA6-F1
#
_entry.id   AF-A0A0S2KHA6-F1
#
_cell.length_a   1.000
_cell.length_b   1.000
_cell.length_c   1.000
_cell.angle_alpha   90.00
_cell.angle_beta   90.00
_cell.angle_gamma   90.00
#
_symmetry.space_group_name_H-M   'P 1'
#
loop_
_entity.id
_entity.type
_entity.pdbx_description
1 polymer ?
#
loop_
_entity_poly.entity_id
_entity_poly.type
_entity_poly.pdbx_seq_one_letter_code
_entity_poly.pdbx_strand_id
1 'polypeptide(L)' 'MSDNATQVTIYRVGELGAFSQTTLMLTPGRYVAVGTRPGYRDVREEFVVGIDDQPEAVVVQCSEQLAALDRR' A
#
# COMPACT_ATOMS: atom_id res chain seq x y z
N MET A 1 1.99 -6.99 2.84
CA MET A 1 3.46 -7.01 2.71
C MET A 1 3.86 -5.93 1.70
N SER A 2 5.00 -5.25 1.90
CA SER A 2 5.54 -4.23 0.99
C SER A 2 7.01 -4.55 0.70
N ASP A 3 7.62 -3.90 -0.30
CA ASP A 3 8.97 -4.22 -0.82
C ASP A 3 10.10 -3.41 -0.15
N ASN A 4 9.82 -2.71 0.96
CA ASN A 4 10.75 -1.81 1.64
C ASN A 4 11.29 -0.65 0.76
N ALA A 5 10.68 -0.42 -0.41
CA ALA A 5 11.00 0.67 -1.34
C ALA A 5 9.77 1.50 -1.71
N THR A 6 8.58 0.94 -1.54
CA THR A 6 7.29 1.60 -1.72
C THR A 6 6.95 2.42 -0.48
N GLN A 7 6.76 3.73 -0.64
CA GLN A 7 6.29 4.61 0.40
C GLN A 7 4.78 4.42 0.57
N VAL A 8 4.34 3.94 1.74
CA VAL A 8 2.93 3.59 1.99
C VAL A 8 2.24 4.66 2.84
N THR A 9 1.02 5.02 2.44
CA THR A 9 0.10 5.90 3.18
C THR A 9 -1.25 5.21 3.32
N ILE A 10 -1.85 5.24 4.51
CA ILE A 10 -3.26 4.84 4.68
C ILE A 10 -4.09 6.10 4.88
N TYR A 11 -5.06 6.34 3.99
CA TYR A 11 -5.94 7.49 4.08
C TYR A 11 -6.71 7.50 5.39
N ARG A 12 -6.81 8.70 6.00
CA ARG A 12 -7.43 8.96 7.32
C ARG A 12 -6.67 8.35 8.51
N VAL A 13 -5.55 7.66 8.29
CA VAL A 13 -4.71 7.09 9.33
C VAL A 13 -3.36 7.81 9.39
N GLY A 14 -2.64 7.88 8.25
CA GLY A 14 -1.37 8.59 8.16
C GLY A 14 -0.37 7.95 7.20
N GLU A 15 0.80 8.57 7.11
CA GLU A 15 1.96 8.06 6.37
C GLU A 15 2.72 7.02 7.20
N LEU A 16 3.03 5.88 6.61
CA LEU A 16 3.65 4.75 7.29
C LEU A 16 5.14 4.57 6.97
N GLY A 17 5.65 5.20 5.91
CA GLY A 17 7.02 4.94 5.44
C GLY A 17 7.11 3.78 4.46
N ALA A 18 8.35 3.43 4.14
CA ALA A 18 8.69 2.17 3.51
C ALA A 18 8.96 1.11 4.59
N PHE A 19 8.45 -0.10 4.40
CA PHE A 19 8.63 -1.24 5.29
C PHE A 19 8.44 -2.55 4.50
N SER A 20 8.95 -3.66 5.01
CA SER A 20 8.65 -4.99 4.45
C SER A 20 7.32 -5.55 4.99
N GLN A 21 7.10 -5.37 6.29
CA GLN A 21 5.87 -5.72 7.00
C GLN A 21 5.63 -4.74 8.15
N THR A 22 4.36 -4.41 8.40
CA THR A 22 3.93 -3.67 9.58
C THR A 22 2.57 -4.19 10.02
N THR A 23 2.27 -4.03 11.32
CA THR A 23 0.98 -4.38 11.92
C THR A 23 0.38 -3.13 12.53
N LEU A 24 -0.88 -2.85 12.21
CA LEU A 24 -1.60 -1.68 12.69
C LEU A 24 -2.91 -2.12 13.34
N MET A 25 -3.28 -1.45 14.42
CA MET A 25 -4.61 -1.54 14.99
C MET A 25 -5.48 -0.46 14.34
N LEU A 26 -6.48 -0.88 13.57
CA LEU A 26 -7.42 0.03 12.91
C LEU A 26 -8.81 -0.18 13.51
N THR A 27 -9.58 0.89 13.61
CA THR A 27 -11.01 0.77 13.92
C THR A 27 -11.73 0.04 12.77
N PRO A 28 -12.81 -0.70 13.04
CA PRO A 28 -13.60 -1.29 11.98
C PRO A 28 -14.09 -0.23 10.97
N GLY A 29 -13.94 -0.50 9.68
CA GLY A 29 -14.22 0.49 8.65
C GLY A 29 -13.59 0.18 7.29
N ARG A 30 -13.81 1.09 6.34
CA ARG A 30 -13.23 1.04 4.99
C ARG A 30 -11.99 1.93 4.92
N TYR A 31 -10.94 1.39 4.35
CA TYR A 31 -9.64 2.04 4.23
C TYR A 31 -9.12 1.99 2.80
N VAL A 32 -8.23 2.93 2.50
CA VAL A 32 -7.48 2.97 1.26
C VAL A 32 -6.01 3.10 1.63
N ALA A 33 -5.20 2.13 1.20
CA ALA A 33 -3.76 2.23 1.23
C ALA A 33 -3.23 2.64 -0.14
N VAL A 34 -2.30 3.57 -0.15
CA VAL A 34 -1.63 4.06 -1.35
C VAL A 34 -0.13 3.81 -1.22
N GLY A 35 0.44 3.15 -2.22
CA GLY A 35 1.87 2.99 -2.41
C GLY A 35 2.36 3.94 -3.49
N THR A 36 3.44 4.67 -3.21
CA THR A 36 4.12 5.52 -4.19
C THR A 36 5.60 5.15 -4.25
N ARG A 37 6.15 5.17 -5.46
CA ARG A 37 7.59 4.92 -5.69
C ARG A 37 8.03 5.63 -6.97
N PRO A 38 9.05 6.52 -6.92
CA PRO A 38 9.51 7.23 -8.10
C PRO A 38 9.88 6.30 -9.25
N GLY A 39 9.32 6.57 -10.44
CA GLY A 39 9.54 5.74 -11.64
C GLY A 39 8.68 4.48 -11.73
N TYR A 40 7.72 4.30 -10.83
CA TYR A 40 6.75 3.20 -10.84
C TYR A 40 5.34 3.75 -10.86
N ARG A 41 4.38 2.90 -11.25
CA ARG A 41 2.97 3.20 -11.11
C ARG A 41 2.59 3.11 -9.64
N ASP A 42 1.86 4.12 -9.18
CA ASP A 42 1.28 4.13 -7.85
C ASP A 42 0.25 3.01 -7.71
N VAL A 43 0.20 2.39 -6.53
CA VAL A 43 -0.75 1.34 -6.19
C VAL A 43 -1.78 1.90 -5.22
N ARG A 44 -3.04 1.50 -5.40
CA ARG A 44 -4.15 1.88 -4.53
C ARG A 44 -4.95 0.63 -4.18
N GLU A 45 -4.91 0.26 -2.91
CA GLU A 45 -5.62 -0.90 -2.39
C GLU A 45 -6.74 -0.45 -1.46
N GLU A 46 -7.95 -0.94 -1.70
CA GLU A 46 -9.10 -0.70 -0.84
C GLU A 46 -9.41 -1.96 -0.03
N PHE A 47 -9.55 -1.82 1.28
CA PHE A 47 -9.79 -2.95 2.17
C PHE A 47 -10.75 -2.59 3.31
N VAL A 48 -11.36 -3.62 3.89
CA VAL A 48 -12.33 -3.50 4.99
C VAL A 48 -11.74 -4.15 6.23
N VAL A 49 -11.81 -3.47 7.36
CA VAL A 49 -11.49 -4.01 8.68
C VAL A 49 -12.81 -4.33 9.37
N GLY A 50 -13.07 -5.62 9.60
CA GLY A 50 -14.24 -6.12 10.34
C GLY A 50 -14.02 -6.17 11.85
N ILE A 51 -15.08 -6.47 12.61
CA ILE A 51 -15.02 -6.66 14.07
C ILE A 51 -14.56 -8.08 14.44
N ASP A 52 -14.95 -9.07 13.64
CA ASP A 52 -14.73 -10.50 13.89
C ASP A 52 -13.99 -11.22 12.74
N ASP A 53 -13.58 -10.49 11.71
CA ASP A 53 -12.92 -11.07 10.54
C ASP A 53 -11.41 -11.13 10.76
N GLN A 54 -10.77 -12.23 10.35
CA GLN A 54 -9.31 -12.24 10.27
C GLN A 54 -8.90 -11.27 9.16
N PRO A 55 -8.13 -10.21 9.46
CA PRO A 55 -7.74 -9.27 8.43
C PRO A 55 -6.86 -9.99 7.41
N GLU A 56 -7.34 -10.11 6.18
CA GLU A 56 -6.51 -10.55 5.06
C GLU A 56 -5.31 -9.60 4.94
N ALA A 57 -4.13 -10.17 4.67
CA ALA A 57 -2.92 -9.38 4.54
C ALA A 57 -3.04 -8.45 3.32
N VAL A 58 -3.06 -7.14 3.56
CA VAL A 58 -3.04 -6.14 2.49
C VAL A 58 -1.63 -6.04 1.91
N VAL A 59 -1.51 -6.13 0.59
CA VAL A 59 -0.24 -6.02 -0.16
C VAL A 59 -0.22 -4.71 -0.92
N VAL A 60 0.74 -3.84 -0.59
CA VAL A 60 0.88 -2.53 -1.24
C VAL A 60 2.29 -2.42 -1.76
N GLN A 61 2.47 -2.66 -3.06
CA GLN A 61 3.79 -2.73 -3.67
C GLN A 61 3.76 -2.17 -5.10
N CYS A 62 4.51 -1.11 -5.35
CA CYS A 62 4.69 -0.56 -6.69
C CYS A 62 5.58 -1.49 -7.54
N SER A 63 4.97 -2.45 -8.26
CA SER A 63 5.68 -3.45 -9.07
C SER A 63 5.83 -3.08 -10.55
N GLU A 64 5.00 -2.16 -11.07
CA GLU A 64 5.02 -1.73 -12.47
C GLU A 64 5.94 -0.52 -12.66
N GLN A 65 7.11 -0.72 -13.28
CA GLN A 65 8.05 0.37 -13.58
C GLN A 65 7.60 1.13 -14.84
N LEU A 66 7.53 2.47 -14.76
CA LEU A 66 7.08 3.34 -15.86
C LEU A 66 8.16 3.62 -16.92
N ALA A 67 9.34 2.97 -16.81
CA ALA A 67 10.46 3.14 -17.74
C ALA A 67 10.49 2.02 -18.79
N ALA A 68 9.54 2.06 -19.75
CA ALA A 68 9.63 1.25 -20.97
C ALA A 68 8.86 1.81 -22.18
N LEU A 69 8.69 3.14 -22.30
CA LEU A 69 8.14 3.79 -23.50
C LEU A 69 9.06 4.86 -24.11
N ASP A 70 10.36 4.78 -23.84
CA ASP A 70 11.40 5.55 -24.55
C ASP A 70 12.53 4.63 -25.01
N ARG A 71 12.24 3.73 -25.95
CA ARG A 71 13.25 3.28 -26.92
C ARG A 71 12.77 3.65 -28.31
N ARG A 72 13.35 4.72 -28.83
CA ARG A 72 13.40 5.05 -30.26
C ARG A 72 13.92 3.88 -31.08
#